data_AF-T0YHH1-F1
#
_entry.id   AF-T0YHH1-F1
#
_cell.length_a   1.000
_cell.length_b   1.000
_cell.length_c   1.000
_cell.angle_alpha   90.00
_cell.angle_beta   90.00
_cell.angle_gamma   90.00
#
_symmetry.space_group_name_H-M   'P 1'
#
loop_
_entity.id
_entity.type
_entity.pdbx_description
1 polymer ?
#
loop_
_entity_poly.entity_id
_entity_poly.type
_entity_poly.pdbx_seq_one_letter_code
_entity_poly.pdbx_strand_id
1 'polypeptide(L)' 'MIRFGPAGIPLSCKGRTLRDGIADVHLLGLSAMEIQFIKVNPTVRPAFAEEVGRKPRELAQQLV' A
#
# COMPACT_ATOMS: atom_id res chain seq x y z
N MET A 1 -19.87 -14.73 3.01
CA MET A 1 -20.38 -13.42 2.54
C MET A 1 -19.20 -12.67 1.92
N ILE A 2 -19.34 -12.16 0.69
CA ILE A 2 -18.31 -11.39 -0.03
C ILE A 2 -18.50 -9.90 0.29
N ARG A 3 -17.39 -9.14 0.44
CA ARG A 3 -17.40 -7.69 0.71
C ARG A 3 -16.81 -6.93 -0.47
N PHE A 4 -17.29 -5.71 -0.70
CA PHE A 4 -16.86 -4.83 -1.80
C PHE A 4 -16.43 -3.48 -1.24
N GLY A 5 -15.34 -2.94 -1.79
CA GLY A 5 -14.67 -1.77 -1.26
C GLY A 5 -13.53 -1.26 -2.15
N PRO A 6 -13.11 0.00 -2.00
CA PRO A 6 -11.99 0.55 -2.75
C PRO A 6 -10.63 0.16 -2.14
N ALA A 7 -9.59 0.26 -2.96
CA ALA A 7 -8.20 0.20 -2.51
C ALA A 7 -7.71 1.61 -2.14
N GLY A 8 -7.57 1.88 -0.85
CA GLY A 8 -7.20 3.19 -0.32
C GLY A 8 -8.38 4.14 -0.12
N ILE A 9 -8.05 5.41 0.18
CA ILE A 9 -9.03 6.48 0.41
C ILE A 9 -9.63 6.92 -0.93
N PRO A 10 -10.97 6.95 -1.08
CA PRO A 10 -11.62 7.42 -2.30
C PRO A 10 -11.18 8.82 -2.73
N LEU A 11 -11.00 9.05 -4.03
CA LEU A 11 -10.62 10.36 -4.57
C LEU A 11 -11.73 11.42 -4.40
N SER A 12 -12.97 11.00 -4.16
CA SER A 12 -14.11 11.84 -3.79
C SER A 12 -13.93 12.53 -2.43
N CYS A 13 -13.13 11.96 -1.52
CA CYS A 13 -12.86 12.53 -0.21
C CYS A 13 -11.90 13.73 -0.31
N LYS A 14 -12.39 14.95 -0.06
CA LYS A 14 -11.55 16.16 -0.06
C LYS A 14 -10.44 16.14 1.00
N GLY A 15 -10.76 15.68 2.22
CA GLY A 15 -9.82 15.65 3.34
C GLY A 15 -8.74 14.58 3.22
N ARG A 16 -8.96 13.55 2.39
CA ARG A 16 -8.04 12.42 2.16
C ARG A 16 -7.45 11.82 3.45
N THR A 17 -8.22 11.87 4.54
CA THR A 17 -7.86 11.21 5.80
C THR A 17 -8.52 9.83 5.85
N LEU A 18 -7.96 8.91 6.65
CA LEU A 18 -8.56 7.59 6.84
C LEU A 18 -9.99 7.68 7.38
N ARG A 19 -10.23 8.64 8.29
CA ARG A 19 -11.56 8.88 8.86
C ARG A 19 -12.56 9.28 7.79
N ASP A 20 -12.18 10.22 6.92
CA ASP A 20 -13.05 10.67 5.83
C ASP A 20 -13.31 9.53 4.83
N GLY A 21 -12.27 8.76 4.51
CA GLY A 21 -12.39 7.59 3.62
C GLY A 21 -13.36 6.54 4.14
N ILE A 22 -13.29 6.20 5.45
CA ILE A 22 -14.23 5.25 6.06
C ILE A 22 -15.67 5.78 6.00
N ALA A 23 -15.87 7.07 6.29
CA ALA A 23 -17.19 7.68 6.22
C ALA A 23 -17.76 7.67 4.79
N ASP A 24 -16.95 8.00 3.79
CA ASP A 24 -17.36 8.03 2.38
C ASP A 24 -17.67 6.62 1.84
N VAL A 25 -16.85 5.62 2.17
CA VAL A 25 -17.11 4.20 1.84
C VAL A 25 -18.45 3.73 2.41
N HIS A 26 -18.75 4.12 3.65
CA HIS A 26 -20.04 3.81 4.26
C HIS A 26 -21.20 4.51 3.54
N LEU A 27 -21.05 5.80 3.19
CA LEU A 27 -22.05 6.57 2.44
C LEU A 27 -22.31 6.01 1.03
N LEU A 28 -21.30 5.43 0.40
CA LEU A 28 -21.41 4.74 -0.89
C LEU A 28 -22.07 3.35 -0.80
N GLY A 29 -22.44 2.89 0.41
CA GLY A 29 -23.03 1.56 0.61
C GLY A 29 -22.04 0.41 0.47
N LEU A 30 -20.73 0.71 0.50
CA LEU A 30 -19.67 -0.30 0.44
C LEU A 30 -19.40 -0.87 1.84
N SER A 31 -18.81 -2.07 1.86
CA SER A 31 -18.65 -2.89 3.07
C SER A 31 -17.20 -3.15 3.45
N ALA A 32 -16.25 -2.66 2.66
CA ALA A 32 -14.82 -2.80 2.90
C ALA A 32 -14.06 -1.56 2.40
N MET A 33 -12.83 -1.40 2.89
CA MET A 33 -11.82 -0.48 2.36
C MET A 33 -10.45 -1.11 2.65
N GLU A 34 -9.58 -1.16 1.66
CA GLU A 34 -8.19 -1.61 1.87
C GLU A 34 -7.31 -0.42 2.25
N ILE A 35 -6.45 -0.58 3.25
CA ILE A 35 -5.50 0.46 3.68
C ILE A 35 -4.10 -0.14 3.67
N GLN A 36 -3.19 0.56 2.99
CA GLN A 36 -1.76 0.24 3.06
C GLN A 36 -1.17 0.78 4.38
N PHE A 37 -0.73 -0.13 5.26
CA PHE A 37 -0.06 0.23 6.52
C PHE A 37 1.43 0.53 6.34
N ILE A 38 2.09 -0.19 5.43
CA ILE A 38 3.51 -0.04 5.15
C ILE A 38 3.65 0.26 3.67
N LYS A 39 4.17 1.45 3.35
CA LYS A 39 4.57 1.79 1.99
C LYS A 39 6.04 1.41 1.84
N VAL A 40 6.30 0.26 1.23
CA VAL A 40 7.65 -0.13 0.85
C VAL A 40 8.03 0.69 -0.39
N ASN A 41 9.11 1.45 -0.31
CA ASN A 41 9.69 2.12 -1.48
C ASN A 41 10.94 1.34 -1.89
N PRO A 42 10.81 0.23 -2.65
CA PRO A 42 11.98 -0.52 -3.04
C PRO A 42 12.85 0.35 -3.93
N THR A 43 14.14 0.43 -3.62
CA THR A 43 15.12 1.03 -4.52
C THR A 43 15.25 0.14 -5.75
N VAL A 44 14.63 0.56 -6.86
CA VAL A 44 14.74 -0.16 -8.13
C VAL A 44 16.08 0.17 -8.76
N ARG A 45 17.04 -0.74 -8.61
CA ARG A 45 18.33 -0.69 -9.29
C ARG A 45 18.71 -2.09 -9.79
N PRO A 46 19.53 -2.20 -10.85
CA PRO A 46 20.10 -3.49 -11.22
C PRO A 46 20.96 -4.05 -10.07
N ALA A 47 21.06 -5.38 -10.02
CA ALA A 47 21.95 -6.07 -9.11
C ALA A 47 23.41 -5.91 -9.60
N PHE A 48 24.33 -5.65 -8.67
CA PHE A 48 25.76 -5.73 -8.93
C PHE A 48 26.21 -7.19 -8.98
N ALA A 49 27.38 -7.46 -9.57
CA ALA A 49 27.89 -8.82 -9.75
C ALA A 49 28.06 -9.56 -8.41
N GLU A 50 28.40 -8.84 -7.35
CA GLU A 50 28.62 -9.34 -5.98
C GLU A 50 27.31 -9.71 -5.27
N GLU A 51 26.18 -9.27 -5.81
CA GLU A 51 24.84 -9.48 -5.24
C GLU A 51 24.12 -10.67 -5.89
N VAL A 52 24.64 -11.18 -7.03
CA VAL A 52 24.07 -12.33 -7.72
C VAL A 52 24.14 -13.57 -6.83
N GLY A 53 22.98 -14.20 -6.62
CA GLY A 53 22.86 -15.38 -5.75
C GLY A 53 22.68 -15.08 -4.26
N ARG A 54 22.72 -13.81 -3.84
CA ARG A 54 22.41 -13.39 -2.47
C ARG A 54 20.92 -13.16 -2.28
N LYS A 55 20.42 -13.39 -1.07
CA LYS A 55 19.04 -13.06 -0.70
C LYS A 55 18.91 -11.57 -0.39
N PRO A 56 17.77 -10.91 -0.70
CA PRO A 56 17.56 -9.50 -0.37
C PRO A 56 17.82 -9.13 1.10
N ARG A 57 17.57 -10.06 2.05
CA ARG A 57 17.86 -9.87 3.48
C ARG A 57 19.35 -9.77 3.82
N GLU A 58 20.22 -10.26 2.95
CA GLU A 58 21.67 -10.26 3.09
C GLU A 58 22.30 -8.99 2.49
N LEU A 59 21.49 -8.14 1.85
CA LEU A 59 21.90 -6.90 1.22
C LEU A 59 21.44 -5.73 2.11
N ALA A 60 22.40 -5.01 2.69
CA ALA A 60 22.11 -3.76 3.39
C ALA A 60 21.48 -2.78 2.38
N GLN A 61 20.38 -2.11 2.75
CA GLN A 61 19.73 -1.00 2.02
C GLN A 61 18.68 -1.34 0.93
N GLN A 62 18.18 -2.58 0.82
CA GLN A 62 17.11 -2.88 -0.17
C GLN A 62 15.67 -2.64 0.33
N LEU A 63 15.48 -2.46 1.64
CA LEU A 63 14.19 -2.08 2.24
C LEU A 63 14.40 -0.77 2.99
N VAL A 64 13.91 0.33 2.41
CA VAL A 64 13.69 1.62 3.10
C VAL A 64 12.19 1.87 3.17
#